data_AF-A0A2A2ICZ1-F1
#
_entry.id   AF-A0A2A2ICZ1-F1
#
_cell.length_a   1.000
_cell.length_b   1.000
_cell.length_c   1.000
_cell.angle_alpha   90.00
_cell.angle_beta   90.00
_cell.angle_gamma   90.00
#
_symmetry.space_group_name_H-M   'P 1'
#
loop_
_entity.id
_entity.type
_entity.pdbx_description
1 polymer ?
#
loop_
_entity_poly.entity_id
_entity_poly.type
_entity_poly.pdbx_seq_one_letter_code
_entity_poly.pdbx_strand_id
1 'polypeptide(L)'
;MEIERINENTVKFYISYIDIEDRGFEREEIWYNRERSEQLFWQMMDEVNYKEDFNVEGPLWIQVQAMEKGLEIIVTKAHVSKNGENLELQTEDGNIVDFPVDKKIENILDDKFGKSEEGEDEESSLEEENLWIIVSFKEFEDVIQLSHYFDNYIENAEETLYHYNDKYYLYMEFSQDSLDDHLQENIISQVFEFAEDTDMTIHLLEEYGKKVFETNTFSQIRTYFPVQV
;
A
#
# COMPACT_ATOMS: atom_id res chain seq x y z
N MET A 1 23.86 18.84 -20.39
CA MET A 1 22.45 18.37 -20.50
C MET A 1 21.82 18.92 -21.78
N GLU A 2 21.17 18.03 -22.53
CA GLU A 2 20.36 18.37 -23.70
C GLU A 2 18.90 18.00 -23.43
N ILE A 3 17.98 18.85 -23.87
CA ILE A 3 16.53 18.69 -23.66
C ILE A 3 15.88 18.72 -25.03
N GLU A 4 15.06 17.72 -25.32
CA GLU A 4 14.29 17.61 -26.55
C GLU A 4 12.81 17.42 -26.19
N ARG A 5 11.96 18.35 -26.62
CA ARG A 5 10.51 18.22 -26.47
C ARG A 5 9.99 17.31 -27.57
N ILE A 6 9.49 16.15 -27.17
CA ILE A 6 8.87 15.21 -28.10
C ILE A 6 7.45 15.68 -28.43
N ASN A 7 6.66 16.01 -27.41
CA ASN A 7 5.29 16.51 -27.58
C ASN A 7 4.86 17.39 -26.38
N GLU A 8 3.57 17.71 -26.25
CA GLU A 8 3.07 18.55 -25.15
C GLU A 8 3.12 17.87 -23.76
N ASN A 9 3.13 16.53 -23.76
CA ASN A 9 3.06 15.69 -22.57
C ASN A 9 4.34 14.89 -22.32
N THR A 10 5.29 14.86 -23.26
CA THR A 10 6.52 14.05 -23.20
C THR A 10 7.75 14.91 -23.48
N VAL A 11 8.72 14.81 -22.58
CA VAL A 11 10.03 15.46 -22.68
C VAL A 11 11.13 14.42 -22.59
N LYS A 12 12.15 14.58 -23.43
CA LYS A 12 13.33 13.72 -23.48
C LYS A 12 14.56 14.48 -23.00
N PHE A 13 15.34 13.81 -22.16
CA PHE A 13 16.55 14.33 -21.56
C PHE A 13 17.75 13.47 -21.95
N TYR A 14 18.85 14.15 -22.19
CA TYR A 14 20.15 13.52 -22.23
C TYR A 14 21.08 14.18 -21.21
N ILE A 15 21.60 13.38 -20.29
CA ILE A 15 22.56 13.81 -19.27
C ILE A 15 23.81 12.95 -19.35
N SER A 16 24.98 13.59 -19.45
CA SER A 16 26.26 12.87 -19.51
C SER A 16 26.69 12.41 -18.11
N TYR A 17 27.55 11.39 -18.01
CA TYR A 17 28.07 10.96 -16.70
C TYR A 17 28.85 12.07 -15.98
N ILE A 18 29.57 12.90 -16.74
CA ILE A 18 30.30 14.05 -16.19
C ILE A 18 29.32 15.07 -15.57
N ASP A 19 28.19 15.31 -16.23
CA ASP A 19 27.14 16.21 -15.73
C ASP A 19 26.40 15.64 -14.51
N ILE A 20 26.35 14.32 -14.36
CA ILE A 20 25.77 13.63 -13.18
C ILE A 20 26.72 13.80 -11.99
N GLU A 21 28.02 13.55 -12.20
CA GLU A 21 29.05 13.66 -11.17
C GLU A 21 29.22 15.11 -10.67
N ASP A 22 29.16 16.10 -11.57
CA ASP A 22 29.23 17.53 -11.20
C ASP A 22 28.07 17.96 -10.29
N ARG A 23 26.90 17.32 -10.43
CA ARG A 23 25.74 17.51 -9.56
C ARG A 23 25.83 16.73 -8.23
N GLY A 24 26.90 15.96 -8.01
CA GLY A 24 27.13 15.22 -6.77
C GLY A 24 26.37 13.90 -6.68
N PHE A 25 26.03 13.31 -7.82
CA PHE A 25 25.42 11.98 -7.90
C PHE A 25 26.41 10.98 -8.50
N GLU A 26 26.44 9.76 -7.98
CA GLU A 26 27.15 8.66 -8.63
C GLU A 26 26.22 7.88 -9.56
N ARG A 27 26.78 7.34 -10.65
CA ARG A 27 26.02 6.54 -11.65
C ARG A 27 25.27 5.37 -11.02
N GLU A 28 25.82 4.76 -9.97
CA GLU A 28 25.27 3.59 -9.27
C GLU A 28 24.15 4.01 -8.31
N GLU A 29 24.25 5.20 -7.70
CA GLU A 29 23.22 5.73 -6.80
C GLU A 29 21.90 6.01 -7.52
N ILE A 30 21.93 6.34 -8.81
CA ILE A 30 20.71 6.58 -9.60
C ILE A 30 19.84 5.31 -9.70
N TRP A 31 20.45 4.13 -9.69
CA TRP A 31 19.73 2.86 -9.80
C TRP A 31 19.40 2.24 -8.45
N TYR A 32 20.30 2.37 -7.47
CA TYR A 32 20.18 1.69 -6.18
C TYR A 32 19.60 2.55 -5.05
N ASN A 33 19.61 3.88 -5.21
CA ASN A 33 19.11 4.79 -4.20
C ASN A 33 17.92 5.60 -4.73
N ARG A 34 16.72 5.17 -4.33
CA ARG A 34 15.45 5.80 -4.70
C ARG A 34 15.39 7.29 -4.33
N GLU A 35 15.87 7.66 -3.15
CA GLU A 35 15.79 9.06 -2.70
C GLU A 35 16.68 9.96 -3.55
N ARG A 36 17.88 9.48 -3.90
CA ARG A 36 18.81 10.19 -4.78
C ARG A 36 18.30 10.26 -6.22
N SER A 37 17.69 9.20 -6.72
CA SER A 37 17.13 9.19 -8.07
C SER A 37 15.94 10.15 -8.18
N GLU A 38 15.02 10.16 -7.20
CA GLU A 38 13.92 11.12 -7.13
C GLU A 38 14.44 12.57 -7.10
N GLN A 39 15.47 12.87 -6.31
CA GLN A 39 16.09 14.20 -6.26
C GLN A 39 16.64 14.66 -7.62
N LEU A 40 17.35 13.77 -8.34
CA LEU A 40 17.86 14.08 -9.67
C LEU A 40 16.70 14.39 -10.64
N PHE A 41 15.64 13.57 -10.64
CA PHE A 41 14.51 13.81 -11.54
C PHE A 41 13.76 15.12 -11.22
N TRP A 42 13.55 15.46 -9.95
CA TRP A 42 12.94 16.73 -9.57
C TRP A 42 13.77 17.94 -10.02
N GLN A 43 15.09 17.89 -9.87
CA GLN A 43 15.98 18.95 -10.36
C GLN A 43 15.87 19.12 -11.89
N MET A 44 15.79 18.02 -12.61
CA MET A 44 15.65 18.03 -14.08
C MET A 44 14.29 18.60 -14.51
N MET A 45 13.21 18.25 -13.80
CA MET A 45 11.86 18.75 -14.07
C MET A 45 11.70 20.25 -13.74
N ASP A 46 12.33 20.72 -12.66
CA ASP A 46 12.33 22.14 -12.29
C ASP A 46 13.03 22.99 -13.36
N GLU A 47 14.17 22.51 -13.91
CA GLU A 47 14.88 23.18 -14.99
C GLU A 47 14.05 23.29 -16.29
N VAL A 48 13.14 22.34 -16.51
CA VAL A 48 12.24 22.28 -17.67
C VAL A 48 11.03 23.17 -17.50
N ASN A 49 10.43 23.16 -16.30
CA ASN A 49 9.30 24.01 -15.96
C ASN A 49 9.66 25.49 -16.18
N TYR A 50 10.89 25.88 -15.85
CA TYR A 50 11.39 27.23 -16.07
C TYR A 50 11.56 27.63 -17.55
N LYS A 51 11.75 26.67 -18.46
CA LYS A 51 12.06 26.93 -19.88
C LYS A 51 10.87 26.73 -20.84
N GLU A 52 9.92 25.83 -20.53
CA GLU A 52 9.00 25.28 -21.54
C GLU A 52 7.51 25.21 -21.14
N ASP A 53 7.06 26.00 -20.14
CA ASP A 53 5.65 26.08 -19.68
C ASP A 53 5.03 24.69 -19.40
N PHE A 54 5.87 23.75 -18.98
CA PHE A 54 5.46 22.38 -18.71
C PHE A 54 4.97 22.29 -17.27
N ASN A 55 3.68 22.55 -17.06
CA ASN A 55 3.06 22.40 -15.74
C ASN A 55 2.99 20.91 -15.36
N VAL A 56 3.84 20.51 -14.43
CA VAL A 56 3.92 19.15 -13.87
C VAL A 56 2.85 19.00 -12.79
N GLU A 57 1.61 18.71 -13.20
CA GLU A 57 0.53 18.41 -12.27
C GLU A 57 0.02 16.99 -12.57
N GLY A 58 0.20 16.07 -11.62
CA GLY A 58 -0.16 14.66 -11.75
C GLY A 58 1.03 13.68 -11.85
N PRO A 59 0.76 12.38 -12.04
CA PRO A 59 1.79 11.36 -12.08
C PRO A 59 2.66 11.42 -13.33
N LEU A 60 3.93 11.07 -13.16
CA LEU A 60 4.92 11.06 -14.23
C LEU A 60 5.40 9.64 -14.50
N TRP A 61 5.35 9.25 -15.77
CA TRP A 61 5.99 8.04 -16.27
C TRP A 61 7.43 8.35 -16.66
N ILE A 62 8.38 7.69 -16.00
CA ILE A 62 9.82 7.92 -16.22
C ILE A 62 10.44 6.64 -16.77
N GLN A 63 10.97 6.72 -17.98
CA GLN A 63 11.76 5.67 -18.60
C GLN A 63 13.23 6.09 -18.65
N VAL A 64 14.13 5.26 -18.11
CA VAL A 64 15.57 5.53 -18.05
C VAL A 64 16.32 4.50 -18.88
N GLN A 65 17.17 4.96 -19.79
CA GLN A 65 18.03 4.14 -20.62
C GLN A 65 19.49 4.53 -20.44
N ALA A 66 20.33 3.56 -20.07
CA ALA A 66 21.77 3.76 -19.98
C ALA A 66 22.40 3.81 -21.38
N MET A 67 23.24 4.82 -21.62
CA MET A 67 24.05 5.00 -22.82
C MET A 67 25.55 4.90 -22.49
N GLU A 68 26.40 4.71 -23.51
CA GLU A 68 27.86 4.62 -23.30
C GLU A 68 28.46 5.88 -22.64
N LYS A 69 27.83 7.05 -22.82
CA LYS A 69 28.34 8.35 -22.35
C LYS A 69 27.42 9.09 -21.37
N GLY A 70 26.28 8.50 -21.02
CA GLY A 70 25.30 9.15 -20.15
C GLY A 70 24.03 8.34 -19.95
N LEU A 71 22.98 9.03 -19.51
CA LEU A 71 21.63 8.50 -19.39
C LEU A 71 20.70 9.26 -20.34
N GLU A 72 19.85 8.51 -21.02
CA GLU A 72 18.70 9.02 -21.75
C GLU A 72 17.46 8.79 -20.89
N ILE A 73 16.71 9.85 -20.58
CA ILE A 73 15.54 9.80 -19.72
C ILE A 73 14.35 10.36 -20.50
N ILE A 74 13.25 9.61 -20.56
CA ILE A 74 12.00 10.05 -21.18
C ILE A 74 10.99 10.19 -20.06
N VAL A 75 10.39 11.38 -19.95
CA VAL A 75 9.36 11.69 -18.97
C VAL A 75 8.07 12.01 -19.71
N THR A 76 7.02 11.25 -19.43
CA THR A 76 5.69 11.45 -19.99
C THR A 76 4.71 11.75 -18.86
N LYS A 77 3.88 12.79 -19.03
CA LYS A 77 2.73 13.04 -18.14
C LYS A 77 1.75 11.90 -18.31
N ALA A 78 1.46 11.24 -17.21
CA ALA A 78 0.41 10.23 -17.17
C ALA A 78 -0.87 10.87 -16.62
N HIS A 79 -1.99 10.53 -17.24
CA HIS A 79 -3.30 10.80 -16.65
C HIS A 79 -3.77 9.52 -15.99
N VAL A 80 -4.27 9.61 -14.77
CA VAL A 80 -4.95 8.49 -14.14
C VAL A 80 -6.33 8.40 -14.80
N SER A 81 -6.68 7.21 -15.29
CA SER A 81 -8.01 6.97 -15.86
C SER A 81 -9.09 7.27 -14.82
N LYS A 82 -10.31 7.57 -15.27
CA LYS A 82 -11.44 7.90 -14.38
C LYS A 82 -11.78 6.80 -13.36
N ASN A 83 -11.32 5.58 -13.60
CA ASN A 83 -11.51 4.44 -12.72
C ASN A 83 -10.33 4.20 -11.75
N GLY A 84 -9.22 4.95 -11.84
CA GLY A 84 -8.04 4.75 -10.98
C GLY A 84 -7.12 3.59 -11.40
N GLU A 85 -7.65 2.63 -12.16
CA GLU A 85 -6.99 1.33 -12.45
C GLU A 85 -5.89 1.36 -13.54
N ASN A 86 -5.79 2.44 -14.30
CA ASN A 86 -4.86 2.53 -15.44
C ASN A 86 -4.22 3.91 -15.55
N LEU A 87 -2.93 3.93 -15.93
CA LEU A 87 -2.24 5.14 -16.36
C LEU A 87 -2.44 5.29 -17.88
N GLU A 88 -3.17 6.34 -18.25
CA GLU A 88 -3.35 6.77 -19.62
C GLU A 88 -2.13 7.61 -20.06
N LEU A 89 -1.32 7.06 -20.97
CA LEU A 89 -0.23 7.80 -21.61
C LEU A 89 -0.66 8.24 -23.01
N GLN A 90 -0.51 9.53 -23.32
CA GLN A 90 -0.69 10.02 -24.68
C GLN A 90 0.61 9.82 -25.47
N THR A 91 0.54 9.01 -26.53
CA THR A 91 1.68 8.75 -27.43
C THR A 91 1.85 9.85 -28.48
N GLU A 92 2.99 9.87 -29.16
CA GLU A 92 3.34 10.86 -30.20
C GLU A 92 2.31 10.98 -31.34
N ASP A 93 1.59 9.89 -31.65
CA ASP A 93 0.53 9.85 -32.67
C ASP A 93 -0.84 10.32 -32.15
N GLY A 94 -0.93 10.76 -30.89
CA GLY A 94 -2.17 11.17 -30.23
C GLY A 94 -3.07 10.02 -29.77
N ASN A 95 -2.56 8.78 -29.80
CA ASN A 95 -3.26 7.62 -29.26
C ASN A 95 -3.03 7.50 -27.75
N ILE A 96 -4.07 7.16 -27.01
CA ILE A 96 -4.00 6.85 -25.58
C ILE A 96 -3.59 5.38 -25.45
N VAL A 97 -2.55 5.13 -24.65
CA VAL A 97 -2.12 3.79 -24.28
C VAL A 97 -2.37 3.62 -22.80
N ASP A 98 -3.21 2.65 -22.47
CA ASP A 98 -3.46 2.23 -21.10
C ASP A 98 -2.33 1.32 -20.62
N PHE A 99 -1.68 1.74 -19.55
CA PHE A 99 -0.78 0.89 -18.81
C PHE A 99 -1.53 0.40 -17.57
N PRO A 100 -1.78 -0.93 -17.48
CA PRO A 100 -2.32 -1.49 -16.25
C PRO A 100 -1.33 -1.19 -15.14
N VAL A 101 -1.81 -0.52 -14.10
CA VAL A 101 -0.97 -0.18 -12.98
C VAL A 101 -1.03 -1.34 -12.00
N ASP A 102 0.12 -1.83 -11.55
CA ASP A 102 0.10 -2.81 -10.46
C ASP A 102 -0.46 -2.13 -9.19
N LYS A 103 -1.26 -2.85 -8.40
CA LYS A 103 -1.93 -2.35 -7.19
C LYS A 103 -1.00 -1.63 -6.20
N LYS A 104 0.28 -1.99 -6.18
CA LYS A 104 1.30 -1.33 -5.36
C LYS A 104 1.59 0.11 -5.80
N ILE A 105 1.52 0.39 -7.09
CA ILE A 105 1.72 1.72 -7.67
C ILE A 105 0.43 2.54 -7.50
N GLU A 106 -0.75 1.92 -7.62
CA GLU A 106 -2.05 2.56 -7.33
C GLU A 106 -2.12 3.09 -5.90
N ASN A 107 -1.73 2.28 -4.90
CA ASN A 107 -1.69 2.73 -3.49
C ASN A 107 -0.78 3.96 -3.29
N ILE A 108 0.38 3.99 -3.96
CA ILE A 108 1.31 5.12 -3.88
C ILE A 108 0.75 6.37 -4.58
N LEU A 109 -0.03 6.18 -5.65
CA LEU A 109 -0.72 7.25 -6.36
C LEU A 109 -1.85 7.83 -5.50
N ASP A 110 -2.63 6.98 -4.84
CA ASP A 110 -3.71 7.37 -3.93
C ASP A 110 -3.21 8.14 -2.71
N ASP A 111 -2.13 7.68 -2.07
CA ASP A 111 -1.48 8.36 -0.94
C ASP A 111 -0.94 9.74 -1.30
N LYS A 112 -0.46 9.93 -2.56
CA LYS A 112 0.24 11.15 -2.98
C LYS A 112 -0.63 12.17 -3.70
N PHE A 113 -1.63 11.73 -4.45
CA PHE A 113 -2.46 12.60 -5.29
C PHE A 113 -3.89 12.76 -4.76
N GLY A 114 -4.27 12.00 -3.73
CA GLY A 114 -5.59 12.04 -3.12
C GLY A 114 -6.63 11.39 -4.04
N LYS A 115 -7.49 10.55 -3.45
CA LYS A 115 -8.61 9.97 -4.19
C LYS A 115 -9.46 11.08 -4.79
N SER A 116 -9.66 11.04 -6.10
CA SER A 116 -10.74 11.81 -6.74
C SER A 116 -12.04 11.30 -6.13
N GLU A 117 -12.63 12.08 -5.23
CA GLU A 117 -13.91 11.77 -4.62
C GLU A 117 -14.96 11.65 -5.73
N GLU A 118 -15.33 10.43 -6.11
CA GLU A 118 -16.65 10.02 -6.62
C GLU A 118 -16.57 8.58 -7.15
N GLY A 119 -16.98 7.61 -6.35
CA GLY A 119 -17.15 6.22 -6.78
C GLY A 119 -16.98 5.22 -5.64
N GLU A 120 -18.11 4.79 -5.07
CA GLU A 120 -18.21 3.68 -4.13
C GLU A 120 -17.83 2.35 -4.80
N ASP A 121 -17.24 1.47 -3.99
CA ASP A 121 -17.00 0.03 -4.18
C ASP A 121 -16.13 -0.41 -5.38
N GLU A 122 -14.96 -1.01 -5.11
CA GLU A 122 -14.63 -2.40 -5.51
C GLU A 122 -13.15 -2.77 -5.21
N GLU A 123 -13.01 -3.85 -4.42
CA GLU A 123 -11.98 -4.90 -4.44
C GLU A 123 -10.49 -4.51 -4.46
N SER A 124 -9.94 -4.32 -3.25
CA SER A 124 -8.51 -4.52 -2.98
C SER A 124 -8.13 -5.99 -3.14
N SER A 125 -7.95 -6.47 -4.37
CA SER A 125 -7.42 -7.83 -4.59
C SER A 125 -5.90 -7.84 -4.32
N LEU A 126 -5.53 -7.79 -3.05
CA LEU A 126 -4.20 -8.11 -2.55
C LEU A 126 -3.80 -9.49 -3.09
N GLU A 127 -2.74 -9.58 -3.89
CA GLU A 127 -2.10 -10.89 -4.07
C GLU A 127 -1.39 -11.24 -2.75
N GLU A 128 -2.12 -12.02 -1.96
CA GLU A 128 -1.67 -13.05 -1.02
C GLU A 128 -0.89 -12.62 0.24
N GLU A 129 -1.29 -11.55 0.90
CA GLU A 129 -1.06 -11.44 2.35
C GLU A 129 -2.34 -11.86 3.09
N ASN A 130 -2.21 -12.79 4.05
CA ASN A 130 -3.35 -13.20 4.88
C ASN A 130 -3.96 -11.94 5.48
N LEU A 131 -5.27 -11.75 5.31
CA LEU A 131 -5.93 -10.61 5.92
C LEU A 131 -5.87 -10.82 7.43
N TRP A 132 -5.38 -9.82 8.15
CA TRP A 132 -5.24 -9.92 9.59
C TRP A 132 -5.70 -8.64 10.26
N ILE A 133 -6.20 -8.77 11.48
CA ILE A 133 -6.59 -7.65 12.32
C ILE A 133 -5.96 -7.79 13.69
N ILE A 134 -5.68 -6.65 14.31
CA ILE A 134 -5.37 -6.56 15.73
C ILE A 134 -6.41 -5.64 16.34
N VAL A 135 -7.11 -6.13 17.36
CA VAL A 135 -8.12 -5.34 18.07
C VAL A 135 -7.84 -5.38 19.56
N SER A 136 -8.27 -4.34 20.27
CA SER A 136 -8.14 -4.23 21.71
C SER A 136 -9.49 -4.28 22.40
N PHE A 137 -9.54 -4.92 23.57
CA PHE A 137 -10.73 -5.02 24.39
C PHE A 137 -10.55 -4.20 25.66
N LYS A 138 -11.65 -3.62 26.15
CA LYS A 138 -11.68 -2.88 27.41
C LYS A 138 -11.61 -3.84 28.59
N GLU A 139 -12.38 -4.91 28.53
CA GLU A 139 -12.40 -5.95 29.56
C GLU A 139 -12.30 -7.35 28.95
N PHE A 140 -11.83 -8.32 29.74
CA PHE A 140 -11.75 -9.71 29.27
C PHE A 140 -13.13 -10.31 28.96
N GLU A 141 -14.18 -9.81 29.62
CA GLU A 141 -15.56 -10.24 29.40
C GLU A 141 -16.02 -10.00 27.96
N ASP A 142 -15.54 -8.93 27.32
CA ASP A 142 -15.85 -8.63 25.91
C ASP A 142 -15.31 -9.72 24.98
N VAL A 143 -14.13 -10.27 25.29
CA VAL A 143 -13.52 -11.40 24.56
C VAL A 143 -14.35 -12.67 24.75
N ILE A 144 -14.88 -12.90 25.95
CA ILE A 144 -15.76 -14.04 26.23
C ILE A 144 -17.05 -13.92 25.41
N GLN A 145 -17.67 -12.74 25.38
CA GLN A 145 -18.89 -12.51 24.60
C GLN A 145 -18.64 -12.71 23.10
N LEU A 146 -17.56 -12.14 22.55
CA LEU A 146 -17.17 -12.33 21.16
C LEU A 146 -16.97 -13.82 20.83
N SER A 147 -16.31 -14.54 21.73
CA SER A 147 -16.04 -15.96 21.58
C SER A 147 -17.31 -16.81 21.49
N HIS A 148 -18.38 -16.44 22.20
CA HIS A 148 -19.69 -17.11 22.14
C HIS A 148 -20.56 -16.61 20.99
N TYR A 149 -20.37 -15.37 20.53
CA TYR A 149 -21.07 -14.84 19.36
C TYR A 149 -20.76 -15.64 18.09
N PHE A 150 -19.49 -16.00 17.89
CA PHE A 150 -19.03 -16.76 16.73
C PHE A 150 -19.20 -18.29 16.84
N ASP A 151 -20.18 -18.79 17.59
CA ASP A 151 -20.37 -20.22 17.90
C ASP A 151 -20.35 -21.13 16.64
N ASN A 152 -19.16 -21.66 16.34
CA ASN A 152 -18.80 -22.51 15.19
C ASN A 152 -18.87 -21.86 13.80
N TYR A 153 -18.81 -20.53 13.70
CA TYR A 153 -18.90 -19.83 12.41
C TYR A 153 -17.53 -19.61 11.74
N ILE A 154 -16.46 -19.58 12.52
CA ILE A 154 -15.10 -19.29 12.04
C ILE A 154 -14.26 -20.56 12.11
N GLU A 155 -14.27 -21.35 11.05
CA GLU A 155 -13.38 -22.53 10.91
C GLU A 155 -12.03 -22.18 10.29
N ASN A 156 -11.90 -20.96 9.75
CA ASN A 156 -10.86 -20.57 8.81
C ASN A 156 -10.09 -19.29 9.22
N ALA A 157 -10.12 -18.95 10.51
CA ALA A 157 -9.27 -17.90 11.06
C ALA A 157 -8.47 -18.45 12.24
N GLU A 158 -7.21 -18.05 12.33
CA GLU A 158 -6.37 -18.32 13.49
C GLU A 158 -6.42 -17.12 14.44
N GLU A 159 -6.85 -17.35 15.68
CA GLU A 159 -6.92 -16.28 16.67
C GLU A 159 -5.98 -16.50 17.85
N THR A 160 -5.20 -15.45 18.17
CA THR A 160 -4.24 -15.42 19.27
C THR A 160 -4.56 -14.28 20.22
N LEU A 161 -4.66 -14.57 21.53
CA LEU A 161 -4.94 -13.56 22.54
C LEU A 161 -3.69 -13.19 23.33
N TYR A 162 -3.45 -11.89 23.43
CA TYR A 162 -2.37 -11.27 24.18
C TYR A 162 -2.91 -10.43 25.32
N HIS A 163 -2.12 -10.29 26.37
CA HIS A 163 -2.34 -9.34 27.45
C HIS A 163 -1.11 -8.44 27.58
N TYR A 164 -1.33 -7.12 27.49
CA TYR A 164 -0.28 -6.12 27.56
C TYR A 164 -0.84 -4.81 28.13
N ASN A 165 -0.09 -4.16 29.03
CA ASN A 165 -0.48 -2.89 29.66
C ASN A 165 -1.93 -2.84 30.19
N ASP A 166 -2.36 -3.89 30.90
CA ASP A 166 -3.70 -4.02 31.51
C ASP A 166 -4.86 -4.02 30.49
N LYS A 167 -4.54 -4.33 29.22
CA LYS A 167 -5.50 -4.52 28.14
C LYS A 167 -5.30 -5.87 27.46
N TYR A 168 -6.38 -6.35 26.82
CA TYR A 168 -6.37 -7.57 26.03
C TYR A 168 -6.36 -7.22 24.55
N TYR A 169 -5.54 -7.93 23.79
CA TYR A 169 -5.38 -7.73 22.36
C TYR A 169 -5.61 -9.06 21.66
N LEU A 170 -6.51 -9.08 20.67
CA LEU A 170 -6.74 -10.24 19.83
C LEU A 170 -6.11 -9.97 18.47
N TYR A 171 -5.23 -10.88 18.07
CA TYR A 171 -4.78 -11.00 16.70
C TYR A 171 -5.60 -12.08 16.02
N MET A 172 -6.16 -11.77 14.85
CA MET A 172 -6.93 -12.72 14.05
C MET A 172 -6.38 -12.69 12.62
N GLU A 173 -6.05 -13.85 12.09
CA GLU A 173 -5.50 -14.03 10.75
C GLU A 173 -6.38 -14.96 9.94
N PHE A 174 -6.84 -14.51 8.78
CA PHE A 174 -7.75 -15.25 7.91
C PHE A 174 -6.96 -16.07 6.88
N SER A 175 -7.31 -17.35 6.74
CA SER A 175 -6.69 -18.23 5.75
C SER A 175 -7.25 -17.99 4.35
N GLN A 176 -6.38 -17.61 3.41
CA GLN A 176 -6.73 -17.27 2.02
C GLN A 176 -7.46 -18.39 1.25
N ASP A 177 -7.20 -19.65 1.58
CA ASP A 177 -7.75 -20.80 0.85
C ASP A 177 -9.26 -21.04 1.06
N SER A 178 -9.95 -20.20 1.86
CA SER A 178 -11.18 -20.66 2.50
C SER A 178 -12.25 -19.63 2.83
N LEU A 179 -11.98 -18.31 2.77
CA LEU A 179 -12.97 -17.26 3.06
C LEU A 179 -13.00 -16.19 1.97
N ASP A 180 -14.20 -15.94 1.45
CA ASP A 180 -14.51 -14.83 0.54
C ASP A 180 -14.22 -13.47 1.19
N ASP A 181 -13.71 -12.50 0.43
CA ASP A 181 -13.29 -11.19 0.97
C ASP A 181 -14.44 -10.46 1.67
N HIS A 182 -15.66 -10.52 1.13
CA HIS A 182 -16.83 -9.92 1.79
C HIS A 182 -17.17 -10.61 3.12
N LEU A 183 -16.91 -11.91 3.23
CA LEU A 183 -17.12 -12.65 4.46
C LEU A 183 -16.07 -12.25 5.51
N GLN A 184 -14.82 -12.03 5.10
CA GLN A 184 -13.78 -11.52 5.99
C GLN A 184 -14.14 -10.13 6.52
N GLU A 185 -14.54 -9.19 5.65
CA GLU A 185 -14.99 -7.85 6.05
C GLU A 185 -16.20 -7.89 6.99
N ASN A 186 -17.13 -8.81 6.75
CA ASN A 186 -18.28 -9.01 7.63
C ASN A 186 -17.87 -9.47 9.03
N ILE A 187 -16.94 -10.43 9.12
CA ILE A 187 -16.41 -10.91 10.39
C ILE A 187 -15.66 -9.78 11.11
N ILE A 188 -14.83 -9.02 10.41
CA ILE A 188 -14.10 -7.88 10.97
C ILE A 188 -15.08 -6.85 11.54
N SER A 189 -16.13 -6.51 10.79
CA SER A 189 -17.18 -5.60 11.23
C SER A 189 -17.87 -6.07 12.51
N GLN A 190 -18.16 -7.38 12.60
CA GLN A 190 -18.72 -8.00 13.81
C GLN A 190 -17.75 -7.96 14.98
N VAL A 191 -16.45 -8.19 14.75
CA VAL A 191 -15.42 -8.06 15.80
C VAL A 191 -15.39 -6.64 16.38
N PHE A 192 -15.50 -5.61 15.54
CA PHE A 192 -15.53 -4.21 15.98
C PHE A 192 -16.78 -3.82 16.78
N GLU A 193 -17.82 -4.66 16.85
CA GLU A 193 -18.93 -4.44 17.79
C GLU A 193 -18.51 -4.68 19.25
N PHE A 194 -17.50 -5.53 19.47
CA PHE A 194 -17.03 -5.94 20.80
C PHE A 194 -15.63 -5.38 21.14
N ALA A 195 -14.91 -4.88 20.14
CA ALA A 195 -13.52 -4.46 20.26
C ALA A 195 -13.27 -3.09 19.62
N GLU A 196 -12.18 -2.44 20.03
CA GLU A 196 -11.71 -1.18 19.45
C GLU A 196 -10.48 -1.41 18.58
N ASP A 197 -10.37 -0.65 17.50
CA ASP A 197 -9.17 -0.60 16.66
C ASP A 197 -7.94 -0.13 17.46
N THR A 198 -6.74 -0.54 17.02
CA THR A 198 -5.50 -0.24 17.73
C THR A 198 -4.30 -0.10 16.82
N ASP A 199 -3.46 0.90 17.09
CA ASP A 199 -2.17 1.13 16.41
C ASP A 199 -1.06 0.14 16.82
N MET A 200 -1.42 -0.97 17.48
CA MET A 200 -0.45 -1.90 18.05
C MET A 200 -0.02 -2.89 16.98
N THR A 201 1.28 -3.19 16.94
CA THR A 201 1.82 -4.16 15.97
C THR A 201 1.93 -5.54 16.60
N ILE A 202 1.78 -6.58 15.78
CA ILE A 202 1.95 -7.98 16.20
C ILE A 202 3.33 -8.21 16.84
N HIS A 203 4.39 -7.67 16.23
CA HIS A 203 5.77 -7.78 16.73
C HIS A 203 5.94 -7.27 18.17
N LEU A 204 5.28 -6.16 18.52
CA LEU A 204 5.35 -5.61 19.87
C LEU A 204 4.63 -6.52 20.87
N LEU A 205 3.47 -7.05 20.49
CA LEU A 205 2.71 -8.00 21.31
C LEU A 205 3.46 -9.34 21.46
N GLU A 206 4.18 -9.79 20.45
CA GLU A 206 5.01 -10.99 20.54
C GLU A 206 6.24 -10.81 21.42
N GLU A 207 6.88 -9.65 21.38
CA GLU A 207 8.11 -9.38 22.14
C GLU A 207 7.83 -8.99 23.60
N TYR A 208 6.81 -8.17 23.84
CA TYR A 208 6.52 -7.57 25.17
C TYR A 208 5.17 -7.98 25.75
N GLY A 209 4.25 -8.47 24.92
CA GLY A 209 2.95 -8.96 25.37
C GLY A 209 3.03 -10.36 25.97
N LYS A 210 2.07 -10.69 26.83
CA LYS A 210 1.90 -12.04 27.35
C LYS A 210 0.87 -12.79 26.52
N LYS A 211 1.27 -13.85 25.81
CA LYS A 211 0.32 -14.78 25.17
C LYS A 211 -0.54 -15.44 26.24
N VAL A 212 -1.85 -15.21 26.18
CA VAL A 212 -2.87 -15.84 27.05
C VAL A 212 -3.34 -17.15 26.40
N PHE A 213 -3.63 -17.09 25.09
CA PHE A 213 -3.95 -18.23 24.25
C PHE A 213 -3.16 -18.12 22.94
N GLU A 214 -2.45 -19.19 22.57
CA GLU A 214 -1.57 -19.19 21.40
C GLU A 214 -2.30 -19.51 20.09
N THR A 215 -3.34 -20.36 20.13
CA THR A 215 -4.15 -20.73 18.96
C THR A 215 -5.57 -21.07 19.40
N ASN A 216 -6.53 -21.00 18.49
CA ASN A 216 -7.94 -21.38 18.73
C ASN A 216 -8.51 -20.68 19.97
N THR A 217 -8.22 -19.39 20.12
CA THR A 217 -8.57 -18.61 21.32
C THR A 217 -10.05 -18.77 21.67
N PHE A 218 -10.95 -18.65 20.68
CA PHE A 218 -12.38 -18.74 20.93
C PHE A 218 -12.82 -20.14 21.39
N SER A 219 -12.29 -21.20 20.80
CA SER A 219 -12.61 -22.57 21.23
C SER A 219 -12.16 -22.83 22.68
N GLN A 220 -10.97 -22.35 23.04
CA GLN A 220 -10.46 -22.47 24.39
C GLN A 220 -11.31 -21.66 25.38
N ILE A 221 -11.65 -20.42 25.06
CA ILE A 221 -12.49 -19.57 25.90
C ILE A 221 -13.86 -20.23 26.13
N ARG A 222 -14.55 -20.71 25.10
CA ARG A 222 -15.84 -21.42 25.25
C ARG A 222 -15.72 -22.66 26.15
N THR A 223 -14.58 -23.34 26.13
CA THR A 223 -14.32 -24.51 26.97
C THR A 223 -14.15 -24.13 28.45
N TYR A 224 -13.42 -23.05 28.74
CA TYR A 224 -13.19 -22.59 30.12
C TYR A 224 -14.35 -21.77 30.70
N PHE A 225 -15.11 -21.08 29.84
CA PHE A 225 -16.22 -20.20 30.20
C PHE A 225 -17.50 -20.59 29.46
N PRO A 226 -18.10 -21.76 29.75
CA PRO A 226 -19.33 -22.18 29.09
C PRO A 226 -20.51 -21.29 29.50
N VAL A 227 -21.42 -21.03 28.56
CA VAL A 227 -22.70 -20.35 28.87
C VAL A 227 -23.48 -21.24 29.83
N GLN A 228 -23.71 -20.74 31.05
CA GLN A 228 -24.66 -21.36 31.96
C GLN A 228 -26.07 -21.00 31.47
N VAL A 229 -26.72 -21.98 30.83
CA VAL A 229 -28.14 -21.91 30.44
C VAL A 229 -29.04 -22.14 31.65
#